data_AF-A0A7C1N3L3-F1
#
_entry.id   AF-A0A7C1N3L3-F1
#
_cell.length_a   1.000
_cell.length_b   1.000
_cell.length_c   1.000
_cell.angle_alpha   90.00
_cell.angle_beta   90.00
_cell.angle_gamma   90.00
#
_symmetry.space_group_name_H-M   'P 1'
#
loop_
_entity.id
_entity.type
_entity.pdbx_description
1 polymer ?
#
loop_
_entity_poly.entity_id
_entity_poly.type
_entity_poly.pdbx_seq_one_letter_code
_entity_poly.pdbx_strand_id
1 'polypeptide(L)'
;MATKMRINYTRQQLDFLQAGYLSMNIHGLAKAFNNRFGTDKTDVAIKSALSSHRITCGREAKDRLISRFRIFNPEQAQFLKNNYGGRSIAETTVLFNGRFGTDRTLQQIKTFVRNRGITSGRTGFFVKGHTSWNKGTKGLTSRNKTSFNKGNVPPNRKPLGTERICPKDGFIQIKISEKNPYTGFPTRYKHKHVHIWEQTNGPVPKGMVVAFIDGDKTRCELDNLMLISRAELLNLNQHGYKDTPAELKPSVLALSKLQVKTWAREKKIG
;
A
#
# COMPACT_ATOMS: atom_id res chain seq x y z
N MET A 1 -32.31 58.78 0.15
CA MET A 1 -31.28 59.30 1.07
C MET A 1 -29.95 58.62 0.74
N ALA A 2 -28.98 59.37 0.23
CA ALA A 2 -27.68 58.83 -0.18
C ALA A 2 -26.85 58.39 1.03
N THR A 3 -26.41 57.13 1.02
CA THR A 3 -25.56 56.52 2.03
C THR A 3 -24.22 57.24 2.08
N LYS A 4 -23.97 57.96 3.18
CA LYS A 4 -22.75 58.73 3.44
C LYS A 4 -21.56 57.75 3.53
N MET A 5 -20.82 57.55 2.44
CA MET A 5 -19.52 56.86 2.48
C MET A 5 -18.59 57.65 3.41
N ARG A 6 -18.31 57.10 4.60
CA ARG A 6 -17.42 57.69 5.60
C ARG A 6 -16.30 56.72 5.91
N ILE A 7 -15.13 56.97 5.31
CA ILE A 7 -13.88 57.43 5.95
C ILE A 7 -12.88 57.55 4.79
N ASN A 8 -12.72 58.76 4.23
CA ASN A 8 -11.74 59.00 3.17
C ASN A 8 -10.38 59.24 3.83
N TYR A 9 -9.55 58.20 3.90
CA TYR A 9 -8.11 58.40 4.10
C TYR A 9 -7.58 59.26 2.95
N THR A 10 -6.85 60.32 3.27
CA THR A 10 -6.23 61.14 2.22
C THR A 10 -5.13 60.33 1.55
N ARG A 11 -4.75 60.70 0.31
CA ARG A 11 -3.66 60.04 -0.41
C ARG A 11 -2.37 60.00 0.42
N GLN A 12 -2.04 61.12 1.08
CA GLN A 12 -0.90 61.22 1.99
C GLN A 12 -0.97 60.25 3.19
N GLN A 13 -2.17 60.02 3.72
CA GLN A 13 -2.37 59.05 4.80
C GLN A 13 -2.20 57.60 4.31
N LEU A 14 -2.69 57.29 3.11
CA LEU A 14 -2.52 55.97 2.49
C LEU A 14 -1.05 55.69 2.14
N ASP A 15 -0.33 56.67 1.62
CA ASP A 15 1.10 56.56 1.31
C ASP A 15 1.91 56.29 2.60
N PHE A 16 1.55 56.96 3.70
CA PHE A 16 2.15 56.70 5.01
C PHE A 16 1.87 55.29 5.51
N LEU A 17 0.62 54.80 5.37
CA LEU A 17 0.26 53.44 5.74
C LEU A 17 1.01 52.41 4.89
N GLN A 18 1.15 52.64 3.60
CA GLN A 18 1.88 51.74 2.69
C GLN A 18 3.38 51.66 3.04
N ALA A 19 4.03 52.81 3.26
CA ALA A 19 5.44 52.83 3.64
C ALA A 19 5.68 52.27 5.06
N GLY A 20 4.81 52.62 6.01
CA GLY A 20 4.94 52.20 7.40
C GLY A 20 4.62 50.72 7.64
N TYR A 21 3.67 50.15 6.88
CA TYR A 21 3.29 48.75 7.04
C TYR A 21 4.37 47.75 6.60
N LEU A 22 5.33 48.21 5.78
CA LEU A 22 6.52 47.44 5.41
C LEU A 22 7.45 47.22 6.60
N SER A 23 7.53 48.14 7.56
CA SER A 23 8.52 48.12 8.66
C SER A 23 7.93 47.99 10.07
N MET A 24 6.67 48.38 10.29
CA MET A 24 6.01 48.34 11.60
C MET A 24 4.92 47.27 11.70
N ASN A 25 4.66 46.76 12.92
CA ASN A 25 3.46 45.95 13.17
C ASN A 25 2.22 46.86 13.23
N ILE A 26 1.02 46.28 13.14
CA ILE A 26 -0.23 47.06 13.07
C ILE A 26 -0.38 48.02 14.26
N HIS A 27 0.00 47.58 15.47
CA HIS A 27 -0.08 48.38 16.68
C HIS A 27 0.88 49.59 16.65
N GLY A 28 2.14 49.36 16.29
CA GLY A 28 3.14 50.43 16.13
C GLY A 28 2.78 51.40 15.00
N LEU A 29 2.22 50.86 13.90
CA LEU A 29 1.75 51.65 12.77
C LEU A 29 0.58 52.55 13.17
N ALA A 30 -0.39 52.05 13.94
CA ALA A 30 -1.51 52.84 14.43
C ALA A 30 -1.06 53.98 15.34
N LYS A 31 -0.15 53.70 16.28
CA LYS A 31 0.45 54.73 17.15
C LYS A 31 1.19 55.80 16.34
N ALA A 32 2.01 55.40 15.38
CA ALA A 32 2.75 56.32 14.52
C ALA A 32 1.82 57.16 13.62
N PHE A 33 0.75 56.54 13.11
CA PHE A 33 -0.27 57.22 12.31
C PHE A 33 -1.00 58.30 13.12
N ASN A 34 -1.44 57.95 14.33
CA ASN A 34 -2.14 58.86 15.24
C ASN A 34 -1.27 60.06 15.61
N ASN A 35 0.00 59.81 15.97
CA ASN A 35 0.96 60.86 16.29
C ASN A 35 1.25 61.80 15.11
N ARG A 36 1.34 61.26 13.89
CA ARG A 36 1.70 62.04 12.70
C ARG A 36 0.56 62.92 12.18
N PHE A 37 -0.67 62.42 12.24
CA PHE A 37 -1.83 63.10 11.66
C PHE A 37 -2.79 63.69 12.70
N GLY A 38 -2.44 63.63 14.00
CA GLY A 38 -3.29 64.13 15.08
C GLY A 38 -4.64 63.42 15.15
N THR A 39 -4.66 62.12 14.87
CA THR A 39 -5.90 61.32 14.84
C THR A 39 -5.93 60.32 15.99
N ASP A 40 -7.11 59.77 16.28
CA ASP A 40 -7.28 58.70 17.27
C ASP A 40 -7.90 57.46 16.61
N LYS A 41 -7.13 56.83 15.70
CA LYS A 41 -7.55 55.59 15.02
C LYS A 41 -7.12 54.38 15.84
N THR A 42 -8.05 53.43 15.99
CA THR A 42 -7.75 52.14 16.64
C THR A 42 -6.97 51.21 15.70
N ASP A 43 -6.28 50.22 16.26
CA ASP A 43 -5.59 49.16 15.52
C ASP A 43 -6.53 48.48 14.50
N VAL A 44 -7.81 48.31 14.86
CA VAL A 44 -8.84 47.72 14.00
C VAL A 44 -9.19 48.64 12.84
N ALA A 45 -9.30 49.95 13.08
CA ALA A 45 -9.56 50.93 12.03
C ALA A 45 -8.41 50.99 11.01
N ILE A 46 -7.16 50.99 11.48
CA ILE A 46 -5.98 50.95 10.61
C ILE A 46 -5.90 49.64 9.83
N LYS A 47 -6.19 48.51 10.48
CA LYS A 47 -6.26 47.20 9.80
C LYS A 47 -7.35 47.18 8.71
N SER A 48 -8.52 47.75 9.00
CA SER A 48 -9.60 47.88 8.03
C SER A 48 -9.18 48.75 6.84
N ALA A 49 -8.51 49.88 7.10
CA ALA A 49 -8.02 50.77 6.05
C ALA A 49 -7.03 50.08 5.11
N LEU A 50 -6.07 49.33 5.67
CA LEU A 50 -5.11 48.54 4.88
C LEU A 50 -5.83 47.53 3.96
N SER A 51 -6.84 46.83 4.51
CA SER A 51 -7.64 45.85 3.75
C SER A 51 -8.48 46.51 2.66
N SER A 52 -9.22 47.57 2.98
CA SER A 52 -10.10 48.28 2.04
C SER A 52 -9.35 48.93 0.89
N HIS A 53 -8.13 49.41 1.14
CA HIS A 53 -7.26 50.02 0.13
C HIS A 53 -6.26 49.05 -0.50
N ARG A 54 -6.39 47.74 -0.25
CA ARG A 54 -5.53 46.66 -0.81
C ARG A 54 -4.03 46.86 -0.53
N ILE A 55 -3.69 47.51 0.59
CA ILE A 55 -2.31 47.70 1.02
C ILE A 55 -1.84 46.42 1.71
N THR A 56 -0.88 45.73 1.09
CA THR A 56 -0.32 44.48 1.64
C THR A 56 1.00 44.76 2.39
N CYS A 57 1.36 43.87 3.31
CA CYS A 57 2.54 44.04 4.16
C CYS A 57 3.86 44.06 3.38
N GLY A 58 3.90 43.43 2.19
CA GLY A 58 5.09 43.41 1.33
C GLY A 58 6.32 42.69 1.87
N ARG A 59 6.28 42.15 3.10
CA ARG A 59 7.41 41.46 3.74
C ARG A 59 7.60 40.04 3.23
N GLU A 60 8.84 39.70 2.88
CA GLU A 60 9.24 38.31 2.70
C GLU A 60 9.19 37.56 4.04
N ALA A 61 9.10 36.23 3.98
CA ALA A 61 9.00 35.38 5.18
C ALA A 61 10.15 35.61 6.18
N LYS A 62 11.34 35.98 5.69
CA LYS A 62 12.54 36.27 6.49
C LYS A 62 12.48 37.61 7.23
N ASP A 63 11.70 38.56 6.71
CA ASP A 63 11.62 39.96 7.19
C ASP A 63 10.36 40.24 8.01
N ARG A 64 9.49 39.24 8.19
CA ARG A 64 8.32 39.34 9.06
C ARG A 64 8.78 39.66 10.48
N LEU A 65 8.24 40.73 11.06
CA LEU A 65 8.48 41.10 12.46
C LEU A 65 8.20 39.89 13.35
N ILE A 66 9.27 39.26 13.84
CA ILE A 66 9.20 38.10 14.71
C ILE A 66 8.54 38.56 16.00
N SER A 67 7.43 37.91 16.33
CA SER A 67 6.59 38.22 17.47
C SER A 67 7.39 38.31 18.78
N ARG A 68 6.90 39.14 19.71
CA ARG A 68 7.25 39.26 21.14
C ARG A 68 7.35 37.92 21.91
N PHE A 69 7.04 36.79 21.28
CA PHE A 69 7.12 35.42 21.80
C PHE A 69 8.38 34.67 21.35
N ARG A 70 9.54 35.36 21.27
CA ARG A 70 10.81 34.68 21.02
C ARG A 70 11.20 33.88 22.27
N ILE A 71 10.86 32.59 22.28
CA ILE A 71 11.04 31.67 23.43
C ILE A 71 12.52 31.53 23.85
N PHE A 72 13.45 31.76 22.91
CA PHE A 72 14.89 31.60 23.08
C PHE A 72 15.66 32.87 22.72
N ASN A 73 16.45 33.38 23.66
CA ASN A 73 17.36 34.51 23.43
C ASN A 73 18.58 34.10 22.57
N PRO A 74 19.40 35.03 22.07
CA PRO A 74 20.59 34.71 21.26
C PRO A 74 21.61 33.81 21.96
N GLU A 75 21.82 33.99 23.27
CA GLU A 75 22.77 33.20 24.06
C GLU A 75 22.32 31.73 24.18
N GLN A 76 21.05 31.51 24.54
CA GLN A 76 20.39 30.21 24.59
C GLN A 76 20.41 29.50 23.24
N ALA A 77 20.23 30.25 22.16
CA ALA A 77 20.32 29.74 20.80
C ALA A 77 21.73 29.22 20.49
N GLN A 78 22.77 29.98 20.85
CA GLN A 78 24.16 29.59 20.64
C GLN A 78 24.54 28.38 21.50
N PHE A 79 24.06 28.35 22.74
CA PHE A 79 24.27 27.23 23.64
C PHE A 79 23.70 25.92 23.07
N LEU A 80 22.47 25.95 22.53
CA LEU A 80 21.86 24.77 21.90
C LEU A 80 22.64 24.33 20.65
N LYS A 81 23.14 25.27 19.84
CA LYS A 81 23.98 24.96 18.68
C LYS A 81 25.27 24.26 19.07
N ASN A 82 25.93 24.70 20.14
CA ASN A 82 27.21 24.15 20.58
C ASN A 82 27.06 22.80 21.31
N ASN A 83 25.95 22.58 22.02
CA ASN A 83 25.81 21.43 22.93
C ASN A 83 24.95 20.28 22.39
N TYR A 84 24.25 20.46 21.25
CA TYR A 84 23.38 19.41 20.71
C TYR A 84 24.12 18.28 19.99
N GLY A 85 25.34 18.51 19.49
CA GLY A 85 26.16 17.50 18.82
C GLY A 85 26.36 16.23 19.68
N GLY A 86 26.12 15.06 19.09
CA GLY A 86 26.25 13.74 19.71
C GLY A 86 25.13 13.35 20.69
N ARG A 87 24.41 14.32 21.25
CA ARG A 87 23.42 14.13 22.32
C ARG A 87 22.01 13.87 21.78
N SER A 88 21.21 13.22 22.59
CA SER A 88 19.76 13.15 22.38
C SER A 88 19.09 14.46 22.79
N ILE A 89 17.90 14.75 22.24
CA ILE A 89 17.12 15.92 22.65
C ILE A 89 16.81 15.88 24.15
N ALA A 90 16.56 14.70 24.72
CA ALA A 90 16.27 14.55 26.14
C ALA A 90 17.44 15.02 27.01
N GLU A 91 18.66 14.54 26.72
CA GLU A 91 19.87 14.98 27.42
C GLU A 91 20.13 16.49 27.24
N THR A 92 19.99 17.00 26.01
CA THR A 92 20.16 18.44 25.73
C THR A 92 19.13 19.29 26.47
N THR A 93 17.90 18.80 26.66
CA THR A 93 16.85 19.53 27.39
C THR A 93 17.20 19.64 28.88
N VAL A 94 17.65 18.54 29.50
CA VAL A 94 18.10 18.54 30.91
C VAL A 94 19.26 19.52 31.10
N LEU A 95 20.25 19.46 30.21
CA LEU A 95 21.43 20.32 30.25
C LEU A 95 21.09 21.81 30.01
N PHE A 96 20.15 22.10 29.10
CA PHE A 96 19.66 23.46 28.85
C PHE A 96 18.93 24.04 30.08
N ASN A 97 18.01 23.26 30.66
CA ASN A 97 17.23 23.68 31.82
C ASN A 97 18.13 23.92 33.04
N GLY A 98 19.10 23.02 33.28
CA GLY A 98 20.08 23.19 34.35
C GLY A 98 20.98 24.42 34.17
N ARG A 99 21.39 24.74 32.93
CA ARG A 99 22.25 25.90 32.66
C ARG A 99 21.55 27.24 32.85
N PHE A 100 20.31 27.36 32.40
CA PHE A 100 19.58 28.64 32.35
C PHE A 100 18.50 28.77 33.43
N GLY A 101 18.33 27.78 34.30
CA GLY A 101 17.26 27.77 35.31
C GLY A 101 15.87 27.85 34.69
N THR A 102 15.68 27.17 33.54
CA THR A 102 14.41 27.21 32.79
C THR A 102 13.70 25.87 32.84
N ASP A 103 12.43 25.88 32.47
CA ASP A 103 11.52 24.73 32.45
C ASP A 103 11.15 24.34 31.00
N ARG A 104 12.10 24.43 30.07
CA ARG A 104 11.80 24.13 28.66
C ARG A 104 11.45 22.66 28.47
N THR A 105 10.38 22.44 27.72
CA THR A 105 9.94 21.10 27.35
C THR A 105 10.81 20.52 26.23
N LEU A 106 10.88 19.19 26.17
CA LEU A 106 11.54 18.44 25.11
C LEU A 106 11.08 18.91 23.72
N GLN A 107 9.78 19.17 23.56
CA GLN A 107 9.19 19.60 22.30
C GLN A 107 9.60 21.02 21.89
N GLN A 108 9.78 21.94 22.83
CA GLN A 108 10.27 23.29 22.56
C GLN A 108 11.72 23.26 22.04
N ILE A 109 12.59 22.49 22.71
CA ILE A 109 13.98 22.30 22.28
C ILE A 109 14.03 21.61 20.90
N LYS A 110 13.26 20.53 20.71
CA LYS A 110 13.13 19.82 19.43
C LYS A 110 12.71 20.74 18.29
N THR A 111 11.69 21.57 18.52
CA THR A 111 11.18 22.51 17.52
C THR A 111 12.22 23.58 17.20
N PHE A 112 12.92 24.08 18.22
CA PHE A 112 13.96 25.09 18.06
C PHE A 112 15.11 24.60 17.16
N VAL A 113 15.67 23.41 17.44
CA VAL A 113 16.80 22.86 16.68
C VAL A 113 16.38 22.46 15.27
N ARG A 114 15.19 21.87 15.11
CA ARG A 114 14.63 21.50 13.79
C ARG A 114 14.46 22.70 12.88
N ASN A 115 13.82 23.77 13.38
CA ASN A 115 13.53 24.96 12.58
C ASN A 115 14.79 25.74 12.18
N ARG A 116 15.94 25.45 12.81
CA ARG A 116 17.24 26.07 12.53
C ARG A 116 18.24 25.11 11.86
N GLY A 117 17.80 23.90 11.48
CA GLY A 117 18.68 22.90 10.86
C GLY A 117 19.84 22.45 11.75
N ILE A 118 19.73 22.60 13.08
CA ILE A 118 20.77 22.15 14.01
C ILE A 118 20.58 20.64 14.19
N THR A 119 21.58 19.84 13.81
CA THR A 119 21.55 18.38 13.87
C THR A 119 22.46 17.85 14.99
N SER A 120 22.12 16.71 15.57
CA SER A 120 22.97 16.06 16.56
C SER A 120 24.07 15.21 15.93
N GLY A 121 24.06 15.01 14.61
CA GLY A 121 24.97 14.09 13.93
C GLY A 121 24.72 12.60 14.23
N ARG A 122 23.69 12.26 15.02
CA ARG A 122 23.29 10.88 15.27
C ARG A 122 22.56 10.34 14.05
N THR A 123 23.06 9.23 13.50
CA THR A 123 22.51 8.64 12.26
C THR A 123 21.36 7.67 12.51
N GLY A 124 21.21 7.16 13.74
CA GLY A 124 20.19 6.17 14.10
C GLY A 124 20.40 4.79 13.46
N PHE A 125 21.48 4.60 12.70
CA PHE A 125 21.81 3.32 12.08
C PHE A 125 22.43 2.36 13.09
N PHE A 126 22.15 1.07 12.93
CA PHE A 126 22.87 0.02 13.62
C PHE A 126 24.33 0.01 13.13
N VAL A 127 25.28 -0.05 14.06
CA VAL A 127 26.71 -0.10 13.75
C VAL A 127 27.05 -1.42 13.05
N LYS A 128 27.98 -1.40 12.09
CA LYS A 128 28.46 -2.61 11.43
C LYS A 128 28.98 -3.61 12.49
N GLY A 129 28.42 -4.83 12.50
CA GLY A 129 28.71 -5.84 13.53
C GLY A 129 27.68 -5.92 14.66
N HIS A 130 26.69 -5.02 14.70
CA HIS A 130 25.59 -5.07 15.67
C HIS A 130 24.77 -6.35 15.50
N THR A 131 24.72 -7.18 16.54
CA THR A 131 23.91 -8.39 16.59
C THR A 131 22.49 -8.03 17.01
N SER A 132 21.50 -8.39 16.19
CA SER A 132 20.09 -8.20 16.55
C SER A 132 19.73 -9.05 17.77
N TRP A 133 18.83 -8.55 18.61
CA TRP A 133 18.38 -9.22 19.84
C TRP A 133 17.75 -10.60 19.60
N ASN A 134 17.32 -10.87 18.38
CA ASN A 134 16.69 -12.13 17.94
C ASN A 134 17.62 -13.00 17.08
N LYS A 135 18.90 -12.65 16.93
CA LYS A 135 19.85 -13.45 16.15
C LYS A 135 19.99 -14.84 16.78
N GLY A 136 19.77 -15.88 15.97
CA GLY A 136 19.82 -17.27 16.43
C GLY A 136 18.50 -17.80 17.02
N THR A 137 17.46 -16.98 17.13
CA THR A 137 16.15 -17.42 17.61
C THR A 137 15.29 -17.94 16.45
N LYS A 138 14.99 -19.24 16.43
CA LYS A 138 14.01 -19.82 15.47
C LYS A 138 12.59 -19.58 15.99
N GLY A 139 11.89 -18.62 15.38
CA GLY A 139 10.53 -18.22 15.76
C GLY A 139 10.57 -17.24 16.94
N LEU A 140 10.00 -16.04 16.76
CA LEU A 140 9.89 -15.05 17.85
C LEU A 140 8.95 -15.54 18.97
N THR A 141 8.12 -16.51 18.65
CA THR A 141 7.16 -17.16 19.53
C THR A 141 7.56 -18.63 19.70
N SER A 142 7.81 -19.03 20.94
CA SER A 142 7.94 -20.44 21.29
C SER A 142 6.60 -21.16 21.08
N ARG A 143 6.62 -22.50 21.04
CA ARG A 143 5.41 -23.33 20.98
C ARG A 143 4.43 -22.85 22.06
N ASN A 144 3.26 -22.38 21.64
CA ASN A 144 2.20 -21.92 22.52
C ASN A 144 1.06 -22.95 22.62
N LYS A 145 0.08 -22.71 23.49
CA LYS A 145 -1.08 -23.60 23.71
C LYS A 145 -1.86 -23.93 22.42
N THR A 146 -1.83 -23.03 21.43
CA THR A 146 -2.54 -23.18 20.15
C THR A 146 -1.69 -23.79 19.03
N SER A 147 -0.42 -24.11 19.30
CA SER A 147 0.48 -24.70 18.30
C SER A 147 0.11 -26.16 18.03
N PHE A 148 0.11 -26.58 16.77
CA PHE A 148 -0.12 -27.98 16.42
C PHE A 148 1.00 -28.87 16.97
N ASN A 149 0.61 -29.95 17.65
CA ASN A 149 1.54 -30.98 18.08
C ASN A 149 2.09 -31.75 16.86
N LYS A 150 3.36 -32.15 16.92
CA LYS A 150 3.96 -33.01 15.89
C LYS A 150 3.15 -34.31 15.79
N GLY A 151 2.75 -34.68 14.57
CA GLY A 151 1.93 -35.87 14.33
C GLY A 151 0.42 -35.64 14.49
N ASN A 152 -0.04 -34.44 14.82
CA ASN A 152 -1.46 -34.16 14.87
C ASN A 152 -2.10 -34.32 13.48
N VAL A 153 -3.13 -35.17 13.41
CA VAL A 153 -3.89 -35.43 12.20
C VAL A 153 -5.22 -34.69 12.29
N PRO A 154 -5.53 -33.79 11.35
CA PRO A 154 -6.81 -33.08 11.34
C PRO A 154 -8.01 -34.06 11.33
N PRO A 155 -9.07 -33.80 12.11
CA PRO A 155 -10.23 -34.69 12.19
C PRO A 155 -10.99 -34.81 10.86
N ASN A 156 -10.86 -33.82 9.98
CA ASN A 156 -11.44 -33.83 8.64
C ASN A 156 -10.60 -34.59 7.60
N ARG A 157 -9.52 -35.29 8.01
CA ARG A 157 -8.70 -36.09 7.09
C ARG A 157 -9.54 -37.25 6.53
N LYS A 158 -9.78 -37.20 5.23
CA LYS A 158 -10.47 -38.27 4.50
C LYS A 158 -9.55 -39.45 4.18
N PRO A 159 -10.04 -40.70 4.19
CA PRO A 159 -9.26 -41.88 3.81
C PRO A 159 -8.91 -41.87 2.31
N LEU A 160 -7.93 -42.69 1.90
CA LEU A 160 -7.65 -42.95 0.49
C LEU A 160 -8.89 -43.55 -0.19
N GLY A 161 -9.06 -43.30 -1.49
CA GLY A 161 -10.25 -43.71 -2.25
C GLY A 161 -11.46 -42.78 -2.08
N THR A 162 -11.44 -41.83 -1.14
CA THR A 162 -12.56 -40.89 -0.98
C THR A 162 -12.78 -40.08 -2.26
N GLU A 163 -14.03 -40.10 -2.74
CA GLU A 163 -14.47 -39.36 -3.90
C GLU A 163 -15.12 -38.03 -3.51
N ARG A 164 -14.99 -37.02 -4.38
CA ARG A 164 -15.68 -35.75 -4.25
C ARG A 164 -15.94 -35.13 -5.62
N ILE A 165 -17.02 -34.37 -5.75
CA ILE A 165 -17.29 -33.58 -6.94
C ILE A 165 -16.54 -32.24 -6.81
N CYS A 166 -15.80 -31.85 -7.85
CA CYS A 166 -15.16 -30.53 -7.89
C CYS A 166 -16.25 -29.46 -8.11
N PRO A 167 -16.47 -28.51 -7.19
CA PRO A 167 -17.53 -27.51 -7.33
C PRO A 167 -17.28 -26.54 -8.49
N LYS A 168 -16.03 -26.39 -8.93
CA LYS A 168 -15.67 -25.52 -10.06
C LYS A 168 -15.99 -26.15 -11.42
N ASP A 169 -15.64 -27.43 -11.60
CA ASP A 169 -15.59 -28.05 -12.92
C ASP A 169 -16.61 -29.20 -13.10
N GLY A 170 -17.22 -29.67 -12.01
CA GLY A 170 -18.20 -30.76 -11.99
C GLY A 170 -17.62 -32.18 -12.11
N PHE A 171 -16.28 -32.33 -12.20
CA PHE A 171 -15.66 -33.66 -12.29
C PHE A 171 -15.54 -34.35 -10.94
N ILE A 172 -15.70 -35.68 -10.93
CA ILE A 172 -15.35 -36.51 -9.78
C ILE A 172 -13.82 -36.56 -9.62
N GLN A 173 -13.35 -36.32 -8.40
CA GLN A 173 -11.97 -36.46 -7.98
C GLN A 173 -11.87 -37.56 -6.92
N ILE A 174 -10.87 -38.43 -7.05
CA ILE A 174 -10.57 -39.50 -6.11
C ILE A 174 -9.25 -39.22 -5.39
N LYS A 175 -9.21 -39.46 -4.07
CA LYS A 175 -8.00 -39.31 -3.28
C LYS A 175 -7.08 -40.52 -3.46
N ILE A 176 -5.92 -40.32 -4.09
CA ILE A 176 -4.96 -41.39 -4.40
C ILE A 176 -3.65 -41.21 -3.64
N SER A 177 -2.93 -42.32 -3.48
CA SER A 177 -1.59 -42.37 -2.87
C SER A 177 -0.50 -42.00 -3.87
N GLU A 178 -0.63 -40.82 -4.48
CA GLU A 178 0.36 -40.27 -5.39
C GLU A 178 0.87 -38.92 -4.85
N LYS A 179 2.18 -38.71 -4.92
CA LYS A 179 2.81 -37.48 -4.45
C LYS A 179 2.27 -36.29 -5.24
N ASN A 180 1.77 -35.29 -4.53
CA ASN A 180 1.30 -34.06 -5.13
C ASN A 180 2.51 -33.28 -5.70
N PRO A 181 2.53 -32.95 -7.01
CA PRO A 181 3.67 -32.26 -7.62
C PRO A 181 3.83 -30.81 -7.12
N TYR A 182 2.78 -30.19 -6.60
CA TYR A 182 2.81 -28.80 -6.12
C TYR A 182 3.13 -28.69 -4.63
N THR A 183 2.56 -29.58 -3.80
CA THR A 183 2.70 -29.49 -2.33
C THR A 183 3.68 -30.51 -1.76
N GLY A 184 4.13 -31.48 -2.55
CA GLY A 184 4.99 -32.57 -2.09
C GLY A 184 4.32 -33.59 -1.16
N PHE A 185 3.04 -33.40 -0.83
CA PHE A 185 2.28 -34.28 0.07
C PHE A 185 2.14 -35.69 -0.55
N PRO A 186 2.21 -36.80 0.21
CA PRO A 186 2.21 -38.16 -0.35
C PRO A 186 0.88 -38.60 -0.97
N THR A 187 -0.18 -37.79 -0.83
CA THR A 187 -1.49 -38.06 -1.44
C THR A 187 -2.00 -36.85 -2.19
N ARG A 188 -2.77 -37.06 -3.25
CA ARG A 188 -3.44 -35.99 -3.99
C ARG A 188 -4.83 -36.40 -4.42
N TYR A 189 -5.66 -35.41 -4.74
CA TYR A 189 -6.89 -35.65 -5.48
C TYR A 189 -6.56 -35.62 -6.97
N LYS A 190 -6.93 -36.68 -7.69
CA LYS A 190 -6.81 -36.79 -9.15
C LYS A 190 -8.20 -36.98 -9.74
N HIS A 191 -8.42 -36.53 -10.97
CA HIS A 191 -9.69 -36.77 -11.65
C HIS A 191 -9.93 -38.27 -11.83
N LYS A 192 -11.12 -38.76 -11.43
CA LYS A 192 -11.45 -40.19 -11.40
C LYS A 192 -11.36 -40.83 -12.78
N HIS A 193 -11.89 -40.18 -13.82
CA HIS A 193 -11.78 -40.66 -15.20
C HIS A 193 -10.33 -40.87 -15.66
N VAL A 194 -9.44 -39.92 -15.36
CA VAL A 194 -8.00 -40.07 -15.68
C VAL A 194 -7.40 -41.24 -14.92
N HIS A 195 -7.71 -41.37 -13.63
CA HIS A 195 -7.20 -42.45 -12.80
C HIS A 195 -7.61 -43.84 -13.32
N ILE A 196 -8.89 -44.02 -13.66
CA ILE A 196 -9.42 -45.29 -14.19
C ILE A 196 -8.82 -45.61 -15.56
N TRP A 197 -8.69 -44.60 -16.43
CA TRP A 197 -8.06 -44.79 -17.74
C TRP A 197 -6.60 -45.23 -17.61
N GLU A 198 -5.83 -44.60 -16.72
CA GLU A 198 -4.42 -44.90 -16.51
C GLU A 198 -4.18 -46.27 -15.87
N GLN A 199 -5.10 -46.75 -15.03
CA GLN A 199 -5.02 -48.10 -14.45
C GLN A 199 -4.98 -49.19 -15.53
N THR A 200 -5.65 -48.95 -16.66
CA THR A 200 -5.73 -49.93 -17.76
C THR A 200 -4.71 -49.65 -18.87
N ASN A 201 -4.48 -48.38 -19.22
CA ASN A 201 -3.69 -47.99 -20.40
C ASN A 201 -2.29 -47.44 -20.06
N GLY A 202 -1.97 -47.25 -18.78
CA GLY A 202 -0.75 -46.58 -18.35
C GLY A 202 -0.86 -45.05 -18.34
N PRO A 203 0.25 -44.31 -18.14
CA PRO A 203 0.22 -42.86 -17.99
C PRO A 203 -0.29 -42.14 -19.24
N VAL A 204 -1.11 -41.11 -19.05
CA VAL A 204 -1.62 -40.27 -20.17
C VAL A 204 -0.43 -39.63 -20.91
N PRO A 205 -0.27 -39.87 -22.23
CA PRO A 205 0.83 -39.29 -23.00
C PRO A 205 0.81 -37.75 -23.00
N LYS A 206 2.00 -37.14 -23.10
CA LYS A 206 2.12 -35.68 -23.16
C LYS A 206 1.34 -35.11 -24.34
N GLY A 207 0.46 -34.15 -24.08
CA GLY A 207 -0.37 -33.50 -25.11
C GLY A 207 -1.69 -34.21 -25.42
N MET A 208 -1.94 -35.37 -24.79
CA MET A 208 -3.23 -36.05 -24.79
C MET A 208 -4.03 -35.73 -23.53
N VAL A 209 -5.33 -35.95 -23.60
CA VAL A 209 -6.30 -35.78 -22.51
C VAL A 209 -7.32 -36.91 -22.55
N VAL A 210 -7.78 -37.32 -21.37
CA VAL A 210 -8.88 -38.29 -21.25
C VAL A 210 -10.19 -37.50 -21.20
N ALA A 211 -11.12 -37.84 -22.09
CA ALA A 211 -12.43 -37.21 -22.21
C ALA A 211 -13.55 -38.25 -22.13
N PHE A 212 -14.77 -37.78 -21.87
CA PHE A 212 -15.98 -38.61 -21.82
C PHE A 212 -16.61 -38.69 -23.20
N ILE A 213 -17.02 -39.88 -23.62
CA ILE A 213 -17.68 -40.10 -24.92
C ILE A 213 -19.09 -39.53 -24.87
N ASP A 214 -19.87 -39.83 -23.83
CA ASP A 214 -21.23 -39.29 -23.66
C ASP A 214 -21.25 -37.83 -23.17
N GLY A 215 -20.17 -37.32 -22.60
CA GLY A 215 -20.07 -35.98 -22.01
C GLY A 215 -20.56 -35.88 -20.55
N ASP A 216 -21.02 -36.98 -19.95
CA ASP A 216 -21.38 -37.06 -18.54
C ASP A 216 -20.11 -37.21 -17.67
N LYS A 217 -19.81 -36.17 -16.90
CA LYS A 217 -18.61 -36.09 -16.04
C LYS A 217 -18.68 -37.01 -14.83
N THR A 218 -19.82 -37.65 -14.57
CA THR A 218 -20.04 -38.53 -13.43
C THR A 218 -19.86 -40.01 -13.79
N ARG A 219 -20.13 -40.39 -15.04
CA ARG A 219 -19.97 -41.76 -15.55
C ARG A 219 -18.52 -42.07 -15.92
N CYS A 220 -17.72 -42.40 -14.91
CA CYS A 220 -16.28 -42.70 -15.07
C CYS A 220 -16.00 -44.19 -15.39
N GLU A 221 -16.75 -44.79 -16.30
CA GLU A 221 -16.55 -46.18 -16.74
C GLU A 221 -15.59 -46.22 -17.94
N LEU A 222 -14.73 -47.24 -18.04
CA LEU A 222 -13.66 -47.28 -19.06
C LEU A 222 -14.20 -47.22 -20.50
N ASP A 223 -15.36 -47.82 -20.76
CA ASP A 223 -16.06 -47.81 -22.05
C ASP A 223 -16.53 -46.40 -22.48
N ASN A 224 -16.75 -45.51 -21.50
CA ASN A 224 -17.14 -44.12 -21.71
C ASN A 224 -15.94 -43.16 -21.78
N LEU A 225 -14.71 -43.66 -21.73
CA LEU A 225 -13.50 -42.83 -21.75
C LEU A 225 -12.78 -42.97 -23.09
N MET A 226 -12.36 -41.83 -23.63
CA MET A 226 -11.53 -41.77 -24.82
C MET A 226 -10.27 -40.93 -24.59
N LEU A 227 -9.16 -41.37 -25.17
CA LEU A 227 -7.93 -40.58 -25.24
C LEU A 227 -7.95 -39.76 -26.53
N ILE A 228 -7.86 -38.44 -26.40
CA ILE A 228 -7.82 -37.50 -27.53
C ILE A 228 -6.71 -36.47 -27.33
N SER A 229 -6.25 -35.88 -28.42
CA SER A 229 -5.30 -34.76 -28.39
C SER A 229 -6.00 -33.48 -27.92
N ARG A 230 -5.20 -32.51 -27.43
CA ARG A 230 -5.73 -31.18 -27.07
C ARG A 230 -6.35 -30.44 -28.26
N ALA A 231 -5.87 -30.68 -29.47
CA ALA A 231 -6.41 -30.08 -30.69
C ALA A 231 -7.78 -30.67 -31.06
N GLU A 232 -7.94 -32.00 -30.94
CA GLU A 232 -9.24 -32.67 -31.10
C GLU A 232 -10.24 -32.19 -30.04
N LEU A 233 -9.82 -32.10 -28.78
CA LEU A 233 -10.70 -31.57 -27.72
C LEU A 233 -11.15 -30.13 -28.01
N LEU A 234 -10.26 -29.25 -28.48
CA LEU A 234 -10.61 -27.89 -28.87
C LEU A 234 -11.67 -27.88 -29.97
N ASN A 235 -11.43 -28.66 -31.03
CA ASN A 235 -12.32 -28.72 -32.18
C ASN A 235 -13.69 -29.33 -31.82
N LEU A 236 -13.72 -30.35 -30.95
CA LEU A 236 -14.97 -30.91 -30.39
C LEU A 236 -15.78 -29.87 -29.62
N ASN A 237 -15.10 -29.05 -28.80
CA ASN A 237 -15.76 -27.99 -28.04
C ASN A 237 -16.36 -26.92 -28.98
N GLN A 238 -15.68 -26.58 -30.08
CA GLN A 238 -16.18 -25.65 -31.09
C GLN A 238 -17.44 -26.17 -31.80
N HIS A 239 -17.56 -27.49 -31.98
CA HIS A 239 -18.73 -28.14 -32.58
C HIS A 239 -19.84 -28.47 -31.56
N GLY A 240 -19.75 -27.99 -30.31
CA GLY A 240 -20.81 -28.23 -29.31
C GLY A 240 -20.99 -29.71 -28.95
N TYR A 241 -19.92 -30.51 -28.99
CA TYR A 241 -19.99 -31.97 -28.78
C TYR A 241 -20.70 -32.40 -27.49
N LYS A 242 -20.62 -31.57 -26.45
CA LYS A 242 -21.27 -31.81 -25.16
C LYS A 242 -22.79 -31.95 -25.31
N ASP A 243 -23.40 -31.05 -26.06
CA ASP A 243 -24.86 -30.90 -26.18
C ASP A 243 -25.42 -31.64 -27.42
N THR A 244 -24.55 -32.33 -28.15
CA THR A 244 -24.92 -33.14 -29.33
C THR A 244 -25.68 -34.40 -28.91
N PRO A 245 -26.75 -34.82 -29.63
CA PRO A 245 -27.43 -36.10 -29.38
C PRO A 245 -26.48 -37.30 -29.47
N ALA A 246 -26.70 -38.32 -28.65
CA ALA A 246 -25.80 -39.49 -28.55
C ALA A 246 -25.54 -40.17 -29.91
N GLU A 247 -26.56 -40.22 -30.79
CA GLU A 247 -26.47 -40.81 -32.13
C GLU A 247 -25.51 -40.05 -33.06
N LEU A 248 -25.36 -38.74 -32.88
CA LEU A 248 -24.51 -37.89 -33.72
C LEU A 248 -23.08 -37.73 -33.18
N LYS A 249 -22.85 -38.06 -31.89
CA LYS A 249 -21.53 -37.95 -31.26
C LYS A 249 -20.44 -38.72 -32.02
N PRO A 250 -20.64 -39.98 -32.47
CA PRO A 250 -19.62 -40.68 -33.24
C PRO A 250 -19.21 -39.94 -34.52
N SER A 251 -20.19 -39.37 -35.24
CA SER A 251 -19.97 -38.62 -36.48
C SER A 251 -19.22 -37.31 -36.24
N VAL A 252 -19.61 -36.54 -35.20
CA VAL A 252 -18.91 -35.30 -34.81
C VAL A 252 -17.49 -35.60 -34.35
N LEU A 253 -17.27 -36.70 -33.62
CA LEU A 253 -15.94 -37.14 -33.21
C LEU A 253 -15.07 -37.51 -34.41
N ALA A 254 -15.61 -38.26 -35.36
CA ALA A 254 -14.90 -38.63 -36.59
C ALA A 254 -14.54 -37.40 -37.43
N LEU A 255 -15.49 -36.48 -37.64
CA LEU A 255 -15.27 -35.21 -38.34
C LEU A 255 -14.16 -34.41 -37.66
N SER A 256 -14.19 -34.33 -36.33
CA SER A 256 -13.21 -33.56 -35.55
C SER A 256 -11.79 -34.10 -35.72
N LYS A 257 -11.63 -35.44 -35.68
CA LYS A 257 -10.35 -36.11 -35.93
C LYS A 257 -9.84 -35.88 -37.34
N LEU A 258 -10.72 -35.88 -38.34
CA LEU A 258 -10.36 -35.61 -39.73
C LEU A 258 -9.85 -34.19 -39.90
N GLN A 259 -10.59 -33.18 -39.41
CA GLN A 259 -10.21 -31.77 -39.51
C GLN A 259 -8.87 -31.47 -38.80
N VAL A 260 -8.65 -32.03 -37.62
CA VAL A 260 -7.38 -31.82 -36.90
C VAL A 260 -6.20 -32.44 -37.67
N LYS A 261 -6.40 -33.60 -38.30
CA LYS A 261 -5.38 -34.21 -39.16
C LYS A 261 -5.11 -33.41 -40.42
N THR A 262 -6.13 -32.83 -41.06
CA THR A 262 -5.93 -31.97 -42.24
C THR A 262 -5.15 -30.71 -41.89
N TRP A 263 -5.50 -30.02 -40.80
CA TRP A 263 -4.76 -28.83 -40.35
C TRP A 263 -3.30 -29.15 -39.99
N ALA A 264 -3.08 -30.29 -39.32
CA ALA A 264 -1.73 -30.73 -38.99
C ALA A 264 -0.90 -31.08 -40.24
N ARG A 265 -1.54 -31.49 -41.34
CA ARG A 265 -0.89 -31.75 -42.63
C ARG A 265 -0.57 -30.44 -43.35
N GLU A 266 -1.52 -29.51 -43.43
CA GLU A 266 -1.34 -28.19 -44.04
C GLU A 266 -0.18 -27.42 -43.39
N LYS A 267 -0.12 -27.42 -42.05
CA LYS A 267 0.95 -26.77 -41.28
C LYS A 267 2.35 -27.40 -41.48
N LYS A 268 2.44 -28.61 -42.03
CA LYS A 268 3.72 -29.26 -42.35
C LYS A 268 4.19 -28.96 -43.77
N ILE A 269 3.30 -28.49 -44.64
CA ILE A 269 3.57 -28.23 -46.05
C ILE A 269 3.91 -26.76 -46.28
N GLY A 270 3.34 -25.85 -45.48
CA GLY A 270 3.73 -24.43 -45.43
C GLY A 270 4.80 -24.18 -44.37
#